data_AF-A0A6S6Y9Q0-F1
#
_entry.id   AF-A0A6S6Y9Q0-F1
#
_cell.length_a   1.000
_cell.length_b   1.000
_cell.length_c   1.000
_cell.angle_alpha   90.00
_cell.angle_beta   90.00
_cell.angle_gamma   90.00
#
_symmetry.space_group_name_H-M   'P 1'
#
loop_
_entity.id
_entity.type
_entity.pdbx_description
1 polymer ?
#
loop_
_entity_poly.entity_id
_entity_poly.type
_entity_poly.pdbx_seq_one_letter_code
_entity_poly.pdbx_strand_id
1 'polypeptide(L)'
;MPEITIKQRPKFLTLWEIRLPIPGIVSILHRVSGAGLFLALPFLLCLLQLSLGSAENILTFKQVTGNLLVKLVLFGLCWAYIHHFCAGIRFLLMDVHVGVDKAPSRASAKAVLVVSLGLTALVAMKFLGVF
;
A
#
# COMPACT_ATOMS: atom_id res chain seq x y z
N MET A 1 -37.22 -15.94 -34.45
CA MET A 1 -35.79 -15.93 -34.85
C MET A 1 -35.05 -16.85 -33.90
N PRO A 2 -34.25 -17.83 -34.38
CA PRO A 2 -33.48 -18.68 -33.50
C PRO A 2 -32.38 -17.86 -32.81
N GLU A 3 -32.21 -18.05 -31.52
CA GLU A 3 -31.17 -17.41 -30.72
C GLU A 3 -29.81 -18.00 -31.12
N ILE A 4 -28.93 -17.19 -31.70
CA ILE A 4 -27.59 -17.63 -32.10
C ILE A 4 -26.71 -17.67 -30.84
N THR A 5 -26.52 -18.85 -30.26
CA THR A 5 -25.60 -19.01 -29.12
C THR A 5 -24.14 -18.98 -29.62
N ILE A 6 -23.48 -17.83 -29.45
CA ILE A 6 -22.06 -17.69 -29.80
C ILE A 6 -21.22 -18.53 -28.84
N LYS A 7 -20.51 -19.55 -29.36
CA LYS A 7 -19.59 -20.39 -28.57
C LYS A 7 -18.49 -19.52 -27.96
N GLN A 8 -18.46 -19.43 -26.63
CA GLN A 8 -17.39 -18.70 -25.94
C GLN A 8 -16.04 -19.42 -26.09
N ARG A 9 -15.01 -18.64 -26.42
CA ARG A 9 -13.63 -19.14 -26.53
C ARG A 9 -13.00 -19.28 -25.14
N PRO A 10 -12.15 -20.30 -24.92
CA PRO A 10 -11.43 -20.44 -23.67
C PRO A 10 -10.47 -19.26 -23.45
N LYS A 11 -10.28 -18.88 -22.18
CA LYS A 11 -9.36 -17.82 -21.75
C LYS A 11 -8.34 -18.41 -20.78
N PHE A 12 -7.07 -18.09 -20.98
CA PHE A 12 -6.01 -18.47 -20.05
C PHE A 12 -5.81 -17.37 -19.00
N LEU A 13 -6.47 -17.52 -17.84
CA LEU A 13 -6.40 -16.59 -16.69
C LEU A 13 -5.89 -17.29 -15.42
N THR A 14 -5.06 -18.30 -15.60
CA THR A 14 -4.48 -19.09 -14.52
C THR A 14 -3.35 -18.31 -13.85
N LEU A 15 -3.70 -17.40 -12.93
CA LEU A 15 -2.78 -16.38 -12.38
C LEU A 15 -1.53 -16.97 -11.70
N TRP A 16 -1.63 -18.17 -11.12
CA TRP A 16 -0.50 -18.87 -10.49
C TRP A 16 0.51 -19.44 -11.49
N GLU A 17 0.11 -19.65 -12.74
CA GLU A 17 1.00 -20.06 -13.84
C GLU A 17 1.70 -18.87 -14.49
N ILE A 18 1.11 -17.67 -14.39
CA ILE A 18 1.66 -16.44 -14.97
C ILE A 18 2.77 -15.87 -14.07
N ARG A 19 3.97 -15.66 -14.63
CA ARG A 19 5.11 -15.08 -13.91
C ARG A 19 5.11 -13.56 -14.01
N LEU A 20 4.67 -12.90 -12.94
CA LEU A 20 4.63 -11.44 -12.88
C LEU A 20 6.04 -10.85 -12.64
N PRO A 21 6.52 -9.91 -13.47
CA PRO A 21 7.79 -9.23 -13.21
C PRO A 21 7.65 -8.24 -12.04
N ILE A 22 8.78 -7.87 -11.41
CA ILE A 22 8.82 -6.97 -10.24
C ILE A 22 8.02 -5.66 -10.43
N PRO A 23 8.09 -4.95 -11.59
CA PRO A 23 7.24 -3.78 -11.82
C PRO A 23 5.73 -4.06 -11.74
N GLY A 24 5.30 -5.26 -12.16
CA GLY A 24 3.91 -5.69 -12.05
C GLY A 24 3.50 -5.90 -10.59
N ILE A 25 4.37 -6.48 -9.77
CA ILE A 25 4.13 -6.63 -8.32
C ILE A 25 3.97 -5.26 -7.67
N VAL A 26 4.90 -4.33 -7.93
CA VAL A 26 4.84 -2.95 -7.42
C VAL A 26 3.55 -2.24 -7.84
N SER A 27 3.09 -2.47 -9.08
CA SER A 27 1.81 -1.90 -9.55
C SER A 27 0.61 -2.43 -8.77
N ILE A 28 0.55 -3.74 -8.50
CA ILE A 28 -0.54 -4.33 -7.70
C ILE A 28 -0.47 -3.80 -6.26
N LEU A 29 0.71 -3.79 -5.65
CA LEU A 29 0.89 -3.30 -4.29
C LEU A 29 0.50 -1.82 -4.16
N HIS A 30 0.83 -0.96 -5.13
CA HIS A 30 0.41 0.44 -5.15
C HIS A 30 -1.12 0.61 -5.20
N ARG A 31 -1.81 -0.23 -6.00
CA ARG A 31 -3.28 -0.21 -6.09
C ARG A 31 -3.92 -0.67 -4.79
N VAL A 32 -3.45 -1.79 -4.25
CA VAL A 32 -3.98 -2.37 -3.00
C VAL A 32 -3.70 -1.44 -1.82
N SER A 33 -2.50 -0.84 -1.74
CA SER A 33 -2.18 0.12 -0.69
C SER A 33 -3.04 1.38 -0.78
N GLY A 34 -3.28 1.91 -1.98
CA GLY A 34 -4.16 3.06 -2.20
C GLY A 34 -5.60 2.78 -1.78
N ALA A 35 -6.15 1.63 -2.19
CA ALA A 35 -7.49 1.21 -1.79
C ALA A 35 -7.59 1.00 -0.27
N GLY A 36 -6.59 0.33 0.34
CA GLY A 36 -6.55 0.10 1.78
C GLY A 36 -6.47 1.39 2.58
N LEU A 37 -5.65 2.35 2.17
CA LEU A 37 -5.57 3.68 2.79
C LEU A 37 -6.89 4.43 2.69
N PHE A 38 -7.51 4.45 1.51
CA PHE A 38 -8.79 5.10 1.29
C PHE A 38 -9.89 4.52 2.20
N LEU A 39 -10.01 3.19 2.25
CA LEU A 39 -10.97 2.51 3.11
C LEU A 39 -10.70 2.73 4.60
N ALA A 40 -9.44 2.94 4.99
CA ALA A 40 -9.05 3.22 6.36
C ALA A 40 -9.22 4.69 6.78
N LEU A 41 -9.52 5.61 5.87
CA LEU A 41 -9.66 7.04 6.20
C LEU A 41 -10.66 7.32 7.32
N PRO A 42 -11.90 6.76 7.35
CA PRO A 42 -12.83 7.01 8.45
C PRO A 42 -12.27 6.58 9.81
N PHE A 43 -11.59 5.44 9.85
CA PHE A 43 -10.94 4.94 11.06
C PHE A 43 -9.80 5.86 11.51
N LEU A 44 -8.93 6.29 10.58
CA LEU A 44 -7.83 7.21 10.88
C LEU A 44 -8.32 8.59 11.34
N LEU A 45 -9.40 9.11 10.74
CA LEU A 45 -10.01 10.37 11.15
C LEU A 45 -10.66 10.27 12.53
N CYS A 46 -11.29 9.15 12.87
CA CYS A 46 -11.80 8.91 14.21
C CYS A 46 -10.66 8.88 15.25
N LEU A 47 -9.56 8.18 14.95
CA LEU A 47 -8.37 8.20 15.82
C LEU A 47 -7.78 9.60 15.96
N LEU A 48 -7.71 10.36 14.87
CA LEU A 48 -7.25 11.74 14.90
C LEU A 48 -8.14 12.61 15.80
N GLN A 49 -9.46 12.50 15.65
CA GLN A 49 -10.42 13.23 16.49
C GLN A 49 -10.25 12.89 17.98
N LEU A 50 -10.07 11.61 18.33
CA LEU A 50 -9.81 11.19 19.70
C LEU A 50 -8.49 11.78 20.23
N SER A 51 -7.45 11.84 19.39
CA SER A 51 -6.13 12.36 19.79
C SER A 51 -6.11 13.86 20.09
N LEU A 52 -7.06 14.63 19.55
CA LEU A 52 -7.17 16.09 19.69
C LEU A 52 -8.26 16.54 20.68
N GLY A 53 -8.97 15.58 21.30
CA GLY A 53 -10.13 15.84 22.13
C GLY A 53 -9.83 16.20 23.59
N SER A 54 -10.82 15.98 24.44
CA SER A 54 -10.70 16.13 25.90
C SER A 54 -9.72 15.11 26.51
N ALA A 55 -9.40 15.27 27.79
CA ALA A 55 -8.58 14.30 28.53
C ALA A 55 -9.17 12.88 28.47
N GLU A 56 -10.49 12.74 28.51
CA GLU A 56 -11.18 11.45 28.36
C GLU A 56 -10.98 10.86 26.96
N ASN A 57 -11.06 11.66 25.89
CA ASN A 57 -10.81 11.20 24.53
C ASN A 57 -9.37 10.73 24.35
N ILE A 58 -8.41 11.40 24.97
CA ILE A 58 -6.99 10.99 24.95
C ILE A 58 -6.80 9.66 25.68
N LEU A 59 -7.51 9.41 26.79
CA LEU A 59 -7.49 8.12 27.47
C LEU A 59 -8.05 7.01 26.56
N THR A 60 -9.19 7.25 25.91
CA THR A 60 -9.78 6.33 24.93
C THR A 60 -8.82 6.07 23.75
N PHE A 61 -8.19 7.11 23.22
CA PHE A 61 -7.16 6.98 22.18
C PHE A 61 -6.02 6.05 22.61
N LYS A 62 -5.50 6.24 23.82
CA LYS A 62 -4.43 5.38 24.37
C LYS A 62 -4.89 3.94 24.56
N GLN A 63 -6.14 3.72 24.97
CA GLN A 63 -6.69 2.36 25.11
C GLN A 63 -6.83 1.66 23.76
N VAL A 64 -7.39 2.34 22.76
CA VAL A 64 -7.58 1.80 21.40
C VAL A 64 -6.22 1.52 20.75
N THR A 65 -5.32 2.49 20.75
CA THR A 65 -3.96 2.34 20.18
C THR A 65 -3.04 1.45 21.01
N GLY A 66 -3.42 1.15 22.26
CA GLY A 66 -2.75 0.18 23.12
C GLY A 66 -2.96 -1.27 22.69
N ASN A 67 -4.07 -1.56 22.02
CA ASN A 67 -4.42 -2.91 21.55
C ASN A 67 -3.45 -3.40 20.45
N LEU A 68 -2.95 -4.62 20.60
CA LEU A 68 -1.99 -5.22 19.67
C LEU A 68 -2.52 -5.30 18.22
N LEU A 69 -3.79 -5.68 18.03
CA LEU A 69 -4.39 -5.76 16.69
C LEU A 69 -4.45 -4.39 16.03
N VAL A 70 -4.84 -3.35 16.77
CA VAL A 70 -4.87 -1.97 16.29
C VAL A 70 -3.46 -1.51 15.91
N LYS A 71 -2.45 -1.82 16.73
CA LYS A 71 -1.05 -1.51 16.41
C LYS A 71 -0.59 -2.19 15.12
N LEU A 72 -0.94 -3.46 14.91
CA LEU A 72 -0.60 -4.18 13.67
C LEU A 72 -1.30 -3.56 12.45
N VAL A 73 -2.56 -3.17 12.58
CA VAL A 73 -3.30 -2.46 11.52
C VAL A 73 -2.63 -1.11 11.21
N LEU A 74 -2.32 -0.31 12.23
CA LEU A 74 -1.65 0.98 12.06
C LEU A 74 -0.26 0.83 11.45
N PHE A 75 0.49 -0.20 11.84
CA PHE A 75 1.78 -0.53 11.23
C PHE A 75 1.64 -0.89 9.75
N GLY A 76 0.66 -1.74 9.42
CA GLY A 76 0.32 -2.08 8.04
C GLY A 76 -0.09 -0.86 7.20
N LEU A 77 -0.89 0.05 7.78
CA LEU A 77 -1.28 1.31 7.14
C LEU A 77 -0.10 2.27 6.95
N CYS A 78 0.83 2.30 7.91
CA CYS A 78 2.07 3.07 7.79
C CYS A 78 2.93 2.56 6.62
N TRP A 79 3.14 1.24 6.55
CA TRP A 79 3.82 0.63 5.41
C TRP A 79 3.07 0.91 4.09
N ALA A 80 1.74 0.76 4.07
CA ALA A 80 0.92 1.01 2.90
C ALA A 80 1.08 2.45 2.39
N TYR A 81 1.08 3.44 3.29
CA TYR A 81 1.33 4.84 2.96
C TYR A 81 2.72 5.05 2.35
N ILE A 82 3.77 4.57 3.01
CA ILE A 82 5.16 4.73 2.55
C ILE A 82 5.35 4.06 1.18
N HIS A 83 4.86 2.83 1.01
CA HIS A 83 4.92 2.12 -0.26
C HIS A 83 4.13 2.85 -1.34
N HIS A 84 2.88 3.27 -1.05
CA HIS A 84 2.02 3.99 -1.99
C HIS A 84 2.68 5.27 -2.47
N PHE A 85 3.27 6.04 -1.55
CA PHE A 85 3.96 7.29 -1.85
C PHE A 85 5.21 7.08 -2.72
N CYS A 86 6.11 6.16 -2.34
CA CYS A 86 7.30 5.87 -3.14
C CYS A 86 6.95 5.34 -4.54
N ALA A 87 5.95 4.45 -4.64
CA ALA A 87 5.47 3.96 -5.92
C ALA A 87 4.78 5.06 -6.75
N GLY A 88 4.04 5.95 -6.10
CA GLY A 88 3.41 7.12 -6.73
C GLY A 88 4.43 8.05 -7.38
N ILE A 89 5.53 8.38 -6.69
CA ILE A 89 6.65 9.14 -7.27
C ILE A 89 7.18 8.43 -8.52
N ARG A 90 7.40 7.11 -8.44
CA ARG A 90 7.84 6.33 -9.61
C ARG A 90 6.85 6.44 -10.78
N PHE A 91 5.55 6.38 -10.52
CA PHE A 91 4.54 6.51 -11.57
C PHE A 91 4.50 7.91 -12.17
N LEU A 92 4.55 8.96 -11.36
CA LEU A 92 4.63 10.34 -11.84
C LEU A 92 5.88 10.57 -12.72
N LEU A 93 7.02 9.97 -12.36
CA LEU A 93 8.24 10.00 -13.19
C LEU A 93 8.03 9.28 -14.54
N MET A 94 7.35 8.13 -14.53
CA MET A 94 7.04 7.41 -15.77
C MET A 94 6.06 8.19 -16.66
N ASP A 95 5.12 8.94 -16.07
CA ASP A 95 4.17 9.80 -16.81
C ASP A 95 4.90 10.92 -17.58
N VAL A 96 6.05 11.37 -17.08
CA VAL A 96 6.97 12.29 -17.78
C VAL A 96 8.11 11.57 -18.52
N HIS A 97 7.90 10.30 -18.86
CA HIS A 97 8.79 9.46 -19.68
C HIS A 97 10.16 9.13 -19.03
N VAL A 98 10.31 9.31 -17.72
CA VAL A 98 11.54 8.95 -16.99
C VAL A 98 11.48 7.48 -16.55
N GLY A 99 12.47 6.68 -17.00
CA GLY A 99 12.64 5.30 -16.54
C GLY A 99 11.64 4.28 -17.15
N VAL A 100 11.09 4.58 -18.32
CA VAL A 100 10.08 3.75 -19.02
C VAL A 100 10.67 2.51 -19.70
N ASP A 101 11.96 2.53 -20.04
CA ASP A 101 12.65 1.38 -20.62
C ASP A 101 12.71 0.18 -19.67
N LYS A 102 12.82 -1.02 -20.23
CA LYS A 102 12.75 -2.29 -19.49
C LYS A 102 13.72 -2.37 -18.31
N ALA A 103 14.99 -1.99 -18.52
CA ALA A 103 16.01 -2.07 -17.47
C ALA A 103 15.80 -1.00 -16.38
N PRO A 104 15.68 0.31 -16.70
CA PRO A 104 15.32 1.35 -15.73
C PRO A 104 14.02 1.07 -14.97
N SER A 105 12.97 0.58 -15.65
CA SER A 105 11.67 0.26 -15.04
C SER A 105 11.78 -0.85 -13.98
N ARG A 106 12.63 -1.86 -14.23
CA ARG A 106 12.94 -2.92 -13.24
C ARG A 106 13.82 -2.39 -12.10
N ALA A 107 14.77 -1.51 -12.38
CA ALA A 107 15.62 -0.91 -11.36
C ALA A 107 14.81 -0.03 -10.41
N SER A 108 13.97 0.86 -10.95
CA SER A 108 13.11 1.75 -10.16
C SER A 108 12.07 0.98 -9.34
N ALA A 109 11.51 -0.11 -9.86
CA ALA A 109 10.61 -0.97 -9.09
C ALA A 109 11.31 -1.64 -7.89
N LYS A 110 12.55 -2.11 -8.05
CA LYS A 110 13.37 -2.61 -6.94
C LYS A 110 13.69 -1.50 -5.93
N ALA A 111 14.05 -0.31 -6.42
CA ALA A 111 14.32 0.84 -5.56
C ALA A 111 13.11 1.20 -4.69
N VAL A 112 11.89 1.21 -5.25
CA VAL A 112 10.65 1.43 -4.48
C VAL A 112 10.54 0.44 -3.32
N LEU A 113 10.77 -0.85 -3.55
CA LEU A 113 10.69 -1.87 -2.49
C LEU A 113 11.76 -1.67 -1.42
N VAL A 114 13.02 -1.47 -1.81
CA VAL A 114 14.14 -1.27 -0.88
C VAL A 114 13.92 -0.01 -0.03
N VAL A 115 13.60 1.11 -0.66
CA VAL A 115 13.41 2.39 0.03
C VAL A 115 12.17 2.34 0.93
N SER A 116 11.03 1.84 0.45
CA SER A 116 9.82 1.80 1.27
C SER A 116 9.95 0.88 2.48
N LEU A 117 10.58 -0.29 2.33
CA LEU A 117 10.85 -1.19 3.45
C LEU A 117 11.88 -0.60 4.41
N GLY A 118 12.94 0.05 3.90
CA GLY A 118 13.93 0.73 4.73
C GLY A 118 13.32 1.86 5.57
N LEU A 119 12.48 2.70 4.96
CA LEU A 119 11.75 3.76 5.66
C LEU A 119 10.76 3.20 6.68
N THR A 120 10.03 2.12 6.33
CA THR A 120 9.12 1.45 7.27
C THR A 120 9.88 0.90 8.48
N ALA A 121 11.05 0.30 8.26
CA ALA A 121 11.91 -0.20 9.34
C ALA A 121 12.43 0.95 10.22
N LEU A 122 12.83 2.08 9.64
CA LEU A 122 13.24 3.27 10.40
C LEU A 122 12.11 3.79 11.30
N VAL A 123 10.89 3.86 10.77
CA VAL A 123 9.71 4.24 11.56
C VAL A 123 9.47 3.24 12.68
N ALA A 124 9.55 1.93 12.40
CA ALA A 124 9.40 0.88 13.40
C ALA A 124 10.44 1.00 14.53
N MET A 125 11.72 1.22 14.19
CA MET A 125 12.80 1.39 15.16
C MET A 125 12.57 2.61 16.05
N LYS A 126 12.08 3.72 15.47
CA LYS A 126 11.72 4.91 16.26
C LYS A 126 10.59 4.60 17.25
N PHE A 127 9.56 3.87 16.81
CA PHE A 127 8.46 3.44 17.69
C PHE A 127 8.91 2.49 18.81
N LEU A 128 9.95 1.68 18.57
CA LEU A 128 10.53 0.79 19.57
C LEU A 128 11.53 1.48 20.51
N GLY A 129 11.79 2.78 20.33
CA GLY A 129 12.68 3.56 21.19
C GLY A 129 14.16 3.24 21.01
N VAL A 130 14.56 2.73 19.84
CA VAL A 130 15.97 2.42 19.53
C VAL A 130 16.83 3.69 19.50
N PHE A 131 16.24 4.83 19.12
CA PHE A 131 16.85 6.17 19.12
C PHE A 131 15.76 7.25 19.14
#